data_AF-A0A2T3LAB0-F1
#
_entry.id   AF-A0A2T3LAB0-F1
#
_cell.length_a   1.000
_cell.length_b   1.000
_cell.length_c   1.000
_cell.angle_alpha   90.00
_cell.angle_beta   90.00
_cell.angle_gamma   90.00
#
_symmetry.space_group_name_H-M   'P 1'
#
loop_
_entity.id
_entity.type
_entity.pdbx_description
1 polymer ?
#
loop_
_entity_poly.entity_id
_entity_poly.type
_entity_poly.pdbx_seq_one_letter_code
_entity_poly.pdbx_strand_id
1 'polypeptide(L)'
;MPKPLFSTWSKRVEKIWGNGFANLQRIKQPKAAGTYLIKAVGYAAKGENADQGLIKGNRYNIAQCSRAPAWVCVDSFEAGNMAAIIKECGYKLEQWRKPLNRSIRRIEKQLEQTIKAKSIAKQAKKPDDVVHKLTGRIIRLENQIRSNREKIKSRNVYATTKNIFCMSFDGEHAEEMTWDFLLWSAGARGWSIESRSEDETYRQTVAEAKRTADVEYADSYYRFKEKRAYWQSVLHDEQFSHEKQVDHEAELSRSMLMVEQYERYFNTGDPYLLI
;
A
#
# COMPACT_ATOMS: atom_id res chain seq x y z
N MET A 1 -39.02 41.88 18.23
CA MET A 1 -38.34 43.12 18.66
C MET A 1 -38.99 44.30 17.96
N PRO A 2 -39.23 45.44 18.63
CA PRO A 2 -39.65 46.67 17.96
C PRO A 2 -38.62 47.10 16.89
N LYS A 3 -39.09 47.49 15.69
CA LYS A 3 -38.24 47.83 14.52
C LYS A 3 -37.05 48.77 14.82
N PRO A 4 -37.18 49.84 15.64
CA PRO A 4 -36.07 50.75 15.90
C PRO A 4 -34.91 50.10 16.66
N LEU A 5 -35.22 49.18 17.58
CA LEU A 5 -34.25 48.46 18.40
C LEU A 5 -33.52 47.38 17.60
N PHE A 6 -34.21 46.76 16.63
CA PHE A 6 -33.59 45.77 15.75
C PHE A 6 -32.55 46.40 14.81
N SER A 7 -32.83 47.59 14.28
CA SER A 7 -31.89 48.32 13.40
C SER A 7 -30.61 48.75 14.12
N THR A 8 -30.74 49.23 15.36
CA THR A 8 -29.58 49.62 16.18
C THR A 8 -28.78 48.40 16.62
N TRP A 9 -29.45 47.32 16.99
CA TRP A 9 -28.80 46.04 17.30
C TRP A 9 -28.08 45.46 16.08
N SER A 10 -28.71 45.41 14.90
CA SER A 10 -28.12 44.84 13.69
C SER A 10 -26.91 45.63 13.20
N LYS A 11 -26.99 46.97 13.22
CA LYS A 11 -25.85 47.84 12.87
C LYS A 11 -24.67 47.67 13.82
N ARG A 12 -24.94 47.41 15.11
CA ARG A 12 -23.88 47.16 16.10
C ARG A 12 -23.22 45.81 15.86
N VAL A 13 -24.00 44.78 15.54
CA VAL A 13 -23.50 43.43 15.19
C VAL A 13 -22.69 43.47 13.89
N GLU A 14 -23.17 44.18 12.88
CA GLU A 14 -22.51 44.34 11.57
C GLU A 14 -21.18 45.10 11.71
N LYS A 15 -21.14 46.15 12.54
CA LYS A 15 -19.93 46.90 12.86
C LYS A 15 -18.87 46.05 13.60
N ILE A 16 -19.29 45.11 14.44
CA ILE A 16 -18.37 44.18 15.14
C ILE A 16 -17.81 43.12 14.18
N TRP A 17 -18.56 42.73 13.14
CA TRP A 17 -18.21 41.60 12.28
C TRP A 17 -17.45 41.94 11.00
N GLY A 18 -17.58 43.15 10.47
CA GLY A 18 -16.68 43.76 9.47
C GLY A 18 -16.58 43.14 8.06
N ASN A 19 -17.08 41.92 7.79
CA ASN A 19 -16.82 41.21 6.51
C ASN A 19 -18.03 40.44 5.95
N GLY A 20 -19.21 41.06 5.91
CA GLY A 20 -20.41 40.53 5.24
C GLY A 20 -21.18 39.45 6.03
N PHE A 21 -22.47 39.28 5.70
CA PHE A 21 -23.40 38.43 6.45
C PHE A 21 -22.98 36.96 6.47
N ALA A 22 -22.84 36.39 7.68
CA ALA A 22 -22.67 34.96 7.88
C ALA A 22 -24.00 34.20 7.66
N ASN A 23 -23.93 33.05 6.99
CA ASN A 23 -25.07 32.16 6.78
C ASN A 23 -25.43 31.45 8.10
N LEU A 24 -26.37 32.02 8.84
CA LEU A 24 -26.89 31.46 10.09
C LEU A 24 -27.90 30.35 9.78
N GLN A 25 -27.49 29.09 9.97
CA GLN A 25 -28.36 27.93 9.84
C GLN A 25 -28.54 27.22 11.19
N ARG A 26 -29.73 26.67 11.41
CA ARG A 26 -29.99 25.83 12.59
C ARG A 26 -29.19 24.54 12.48
N ILE A 27 -28.43 24.20 13.51
CA ILE A 27 -27.67 22.95 13.57
C ILE A 27 -28.66 21.78 13.53
N LYS A 28 -28.67 21.03 12.43
CA LYS A 28 -29.61 19.91 12.21
C LYS A 28 -29.25 18.67 13.03
N GLN A 29 -27.97 18.50 13.39
CA GLN A 29 -27.48 17.35 14.15
C GLN A 29 -26.79 17.80 15.44
N PRO A 30 -27.34 17.47 16.63
CA PRO A 30 -26.82 17.94 17.93
C PRO A 30 -25.36 17.53 18.18
N LYS A 31 -24.92 16.36 17.68
CA LYS A 31 -23.54 15.87 17.82
C LYS A 31 -22.51 16.75 17.10
N ALA A 32 -22.91 17.49 16.06
CA ALA A 32 -22.04 18.42 15.34
C ALA A 32 -21.87 19.76 16.07
N ALA A 33 -22.76 20.10 17.01
CA ALA A 33 -22.73 21.38 17.73
C ALA A 33 -21.46 21.56 18.57
N GLY A 34 -20.97 20.49 19.19
CA GLY A 34 -19.73 20.51 19.96
C GLY A 34 -18.52 20.89 19.10
N THR A 35 -18.43 20.38 17.87
CA THR A 35 -17.33 20.70 16.94
C THR A 35 -17.36 22.17 16.49
N TYR A 36 -18.54 22.74 16.27
CA TYR A 36 -18.68 24.15 15.91
C TYR A 36 -18.37 25.08 17.09
N LEU A 37 -18.77 24.71 18.31
CA LEU A 37 -18.40 25.42 19.54
C LEU A 37 -16.88 25.42 19.74
N ILE A 38 -16.23 24.27 19.59
CA ILE A 38 -14.76 24.16 19.71
C ILE A 38 -14.04 25.03 18.68
N LYS A 39 -14.53 25.07 17.42
CA LYS A 39 -13.98 25.96 16.40
C LYS A 39 -14.13 27.44 16.79
N ALA A 40 -15.30 27.83 17.31
CA ALA A 40 -15.54 29.20 17.75
C ALA A 40 -14.61 29.61 18.92
N VAL A 41 -14.42 28.72 19.89
CA VAL A 41 -13.44 28.92 20.99
C VAL A 41 -12.02 29.01 20.45
N GLY A 42 -11.65 28.16 19.48
CA GLY A 42 -10.34 28.22 18.82
C GLY A 42 -10.10 29.52 18.05
N TYR A 43 -11.13 30.13 17.47
CA TYR A 43 -11.03 31.46 16.85
C TYR A 43 -10.96 32.59 17.90
N ALA A 44 -11.67 32.47 19.01
CA ALA A 44 -11.65 33.46 20.10
C ALA A 44 -10.34 33.45 20.90
N ALA A 45 -9.67 32.30 21.00
CA ALA A 45 -8.37 32.16 21.66
C ALA A 45 -7.18 32.62 20.78
N LYS A 46 -7.44 32.96 19.50
CA LYS A 46 -6.44 33.50 18.59
C LYS A 46 -6.28 34.99 18.91
N GLY A 47 -5.23 35.34 19.67
CA GLY A 47 -4.96 36.71 20.15
C GLY A 47 -4.78 37.77 19.05
N GLU A 48 -4.53 39.03 19.46
CA GLU A 48 -4.56 40.26 18.64
C GLU A 48 -3.75 40.27 17.33
N ASN A 49 -2.82 39.34 17.11
CA ASN A 49 -2.19 39.15 15.80
C ASN A 49 -3.14 38.40 14.85
N ALA A 50 -4.05 39.18 14.26
CA ALA A 50 -5.07 38.76 13.30
C ALA A 50 -4.53 38.49 11.88
N ASP A 51 -3.20 38.37 11.68
CA ASP A 51 -2.65 38.00 10.39
C ASP A 51 -2.86 36.52 10.13
N GLN A 52 -3.97 36.25 9.46
CA GLN A 52 -4.20 35.00 8.75
C GLN A 52 -3.24 34.99 7.56
N GLY A 53 -2.00 34.55 7.79
CA GLY A 53 -0.92 34.53 6.79
C GLY A 53 -1.38 34.07 5.40
N LEU A 54 -0.65 34.48 4.35
CA LEU A 54 -1.07 34.40 2.95
C LEU A 54 -1.81 33.10 2.57
N ILE A 55 -3.15 33.16 2.48
CA ILE A 55 -3.96 32.03 2.01
C ILE A 55 -3.96 32.02 0.48
N LYS A 56 -3.31 31.02 -0.11
CA LYS A 56 -3.39 30.74 -1.56
C LYS A 56 -4.56 29.77 -1.82
N GLY A 57 -5.53 30.18 -2.64
CA GLY A 57 -6.65 29.33 -3.08
C GLY A 57 -8.01 30.03 -3.10
N ASN A 58 -9.04 29.30 -3.54
CA ASN A 58 -10.42 29.81 -3.63
C ASN A 58 -11.03 29.98 -2.24
N ARG A 59 -11.49 31.19 -1.90
CA ARG A 59 -12.26 31.44 -0.67
C ARG A 59 -13.69 30.92 -0.83
N TYR A 60 -14.26 30.46 0.29
CA TYR A 60 -15.70 30.19 0.39
C TYR A 60 -16.46 31.50 0.06
N ASN A 61 -17.41 31.44 -0.88
CA ASN A 61 -18.24 32.55 -1.40
C ASN A 61 -17.69 33.37 -2.58
N ILE A 62 -16.68 32.89 -3.32
CA ILE A 62 -16.33 33.49 -4.62
C ILE A 62 -17.27 32.93 -5.72
N ALA A 63 -17.76 33.83 -6.60
CA ALA A 63 -18.58 33.49 -7.76
C ALA A 63 -17.87 32.44 -8.65
N GLN A 64 -18.61 31.50 -9.23
CA GLN A 64 -18.03 30.37 -9.96
C GLN A 64 -17.08 30.79 -11.08
N CYS A 65 -17.40 31.88 -11.79
CA CYS A 65 -16.56 32.46 -12.85
C CYS A 65 -15.27 33.11 -12.35
N SER A 66 -15.19 33.44 -11.05
CA SER A 66 -14.02 34.06 -10.41
C SER A 66 -13.20 33.07 -9.58
N ARG A 67 -13.59 31.79 -9.55
CA ARG A 67 -12.80 30.74 -8.91
C ARG A 67 -11.60 30.41 -9.79
N ALA A 68 -10.44 30.23 -9.16
CA ALA A 68 -9.33 29.55 -9.81
C ALA A 68 -9.84 28.20 -10.36
N PRO A 69 -9.40 27.81 -11.57
CA PRO A 69 -9.83 26.58 -12.19
C PRO A 69 -9.57 25.38 -11.27
N ALA A 70 -10.40 24.35 -11.41
CA ALA A 70 -10.21 23.12 -10.65
C ALA A 70 -8.85 22.52 -10.98
N TRP A 71 -8.22 21.88 -9.99
CA TRP A 71 -7.07 21.03 -10.23
C TRP A 71 -7.53 19.83 -11.03
N VAL A 72 -7.32 19.87 -12.34
CA VAL A 72 -7.59 18.76 -13.26
C VAL A 72 -6.28 18.01 -13.45
N CYS A 73 -6.33 16.68 -13.28
CA CYS A 73 -5.21 15.83 -13.65
C CYS A 73 -5.08 15.87 -15.17
N VAL A 74 -4.08 16.58 -15.67
CA VAL A 74 -3.85 16.77 -17.11
C VAL A 74 -3.24 15.51 -17.74
N ASP A 75 -2.44 14.77 -16.97
CA ASP A 75 -1.85 13.49 -17.38
C ASP A 75 -1.54 12.63 -16.14
N SER A 76 -1.71 11.32 -16.27
CA SER A 76 -1.43 10.32 -15.23
C SER A 76 -0.60 9.14 -15.74
N PHE A 77 -0.16 9.15 -17.00
CA PHE A 77 0.53 8.01 -17.62
C PHE A 77 1.77 7.60 -16.82
N GLU A 78 2.64 8.56 -16.50
CA GLU A 78 3.87 8.29 -15.73
C GLU A 78 3.60 7.85 -14.30
N ALA A 79 2.57 8.42 -13.66
CA ALA A 79 2.16 7.97 -12.33
C ALA A 79 1.64 6.53 -12.35
N GLY A 80 0.88 6.16 -13.38
CA GLY A 80 0.40 4.80 -13.60
C GLY A 80 1.54 3.80 -13.85
N ASN A 81 2.50 4.17 -14.70
CA ASN A 81 3.69 3.36 -14.97
C ASN A 81 4.49 3.12 -13.70
N MET A 82 4.83 4.16 -12.95
CA MET A 82 5.58 4.03 -11.71
C MET A 82 4.80 3.21 -10.66
N ALA A 83 3.48 3.40 -10.54
CA ALA A 83 2.65 2.58 -9.66
C ALA A 83 2.69 1.10 -10.03
N ALA A 84 2.65 0.78 -11.34
CA ALA A 84 2.77 -0.59 -11.83
C ALA A 84 4.14 -1.21 -11.50
N ILE A 85 5.21 -0.42 -11.67
CA ILE A 85 6.59 -0.82 -11.34
C ILE A 85 6.73 -1.10 -9.84
N ILE A 86 6.27 -0.18 -8.97
CA ILE A 86 6.27 -0.36 -7.52
C ILE A 86 5.47 -1.60 -7.13
N LYS A 87 4.34 -1.86 -7.80
CA LYS A 87 3.52 -3.06 -7.55
C LYS A 87 4.24 -4.35 -7.94
N GLU A 88 4.93 -4.38 -9.07
CA GLU A 88 5.76 -5.51 -9.47
C GLU A 88 6.84 -5.80 -8.42
N CYS A 89 7.57 -4.77 -8.02
CA CYS A 89 8.62 -4.89 -7.01
C CYS A 89 8.05 -5.36 -5.66
N GLY A 90 6.91 -4.81 -5.23
CA GLY A 90 6.21 -5.25 -4.03
C GLY A 90 5.79 -6.71 -4.09
N TYR A 91 5.26 -7.16 -5.24
CA TYR A 91 4.91 -8.57 -5.45
C TYR A 91 6.14 -9.48 -5.36
N LYS A 92 7.25 -9.12 -6.02
CA LYS A 92 8.52 -9.87 -5.94
C LYS A 92 9.03 -9.94 -4.50
N LEU A 93 8.98 -8.83 -3.77
CA LEU A 93 9.38 -8.77 -2.37
C LEU A 93 8.53 -9.69 -1.50
N GLU A 94 7.21 -9.70 -1.73
CA GLU A 94 6.28 -10.58 -1.02
C GLU A 94 6.57 -12.06 -1.32
N GLN A 95 6.79 -12.41 -2.59
CA GLN A 95 7.11 -13.78 -3.00
C GLN A 95 8.42 -14.27 -2.37
N TRP A 96 9.43 -13.39 -2.28
CA TRP A 96 10.66 -13.69 -1.57
C TRP A 96 10.46 -13.86 -0.05
N ARG A 97 9.60 -13.04 0.58
CA ARG A 97 9.28 -13.16 2.02
C ARG A 97 8.43 -14.39 2.35
N LYS A 98 7.58 -14.88 1.42
CA LYS A 98 6.66 -16.02 1.64
C LYS A 98 7.32 -17.26 2.24
N PRO A 99 8.42 -17.83 1.69
CA PRO A 99 9.05 -19.01 2.27
C PRO A 99 9.59 -18.76 3.69
N LEU A 100 10.18 -17.59 3.96
CA LEU A 100 10.67 -17.22 5.29
C LEU A 100 9.52 -17.10 6.29
N ASN A 101 8.42 -16.45 5.91
CA ASN A 101 7.22 -16.34 6.73
C ASN A 101 6.56 -17.70 7.00
N ARG A 102 6.54 -18.61 6.02
CA ARG A 102 6.08 -19.99 6.23
C ARG A 102 6.96 -20.73 7.24
N SER A 103 8.28 -20.57 7.16
CA SER A 103 9.22 -21.14 8.13
C SER A 103 8.98 -20.60 9.54
N ILE A 104 8.86 -19.27 9.68
CA ILE A 104 8.54 -18.60 10.96
C ILE A 104 7.24 -19.17 11.55
N ARG A 105 6.15 -19.26 10.77
CA ARG A 105 4.87 -19.80 11.25
C ARG A 105 4.99 -21.25 11.74
N ARG A 106 5.77 -22.09 11.05
CA ARG A 106 6.01 -23.48 11.47
C ARG A 106 6.77 -23.54 12.79
N ILE A 107 7.80 -22.71 12.96
CA ILE A 107 8.62 -22.64 14.17
C ILE A 107 7.79 -22.06 15.34
N GLU A 108 6.98 -21.03 15.10
CA GLU A 108 6.07 -20.45 16.10
C GLU A 108 5.07 -21.49 16.62
N LYS A 109 4.51 -22.34 15.74
CA LYS A 109 3.65 -23.46 16.16
C LYS A 109 4.40 -24.46 17.05
N GLN A 110 5.64 -24.80 16.72
CA GLN A 110 6.48 -25.68 17.54
C GLN A 110 6.85 -25.03 18.88
N LEU A 111 7.10 -23.73 18.90
CA LEU A 111 7.37 -22.94 20.10
C LEU A 111 6.17 -23.00 21.04
N GLU A 112 4.97 -22.73 20.54
CA GLU A 112 3.73 -22.77 21.32
C GLU A 112 3.49 -24.17 21.92
N GLN A 113 3.67 -25.23 21.13
CA GLN A 113 3.58 -26.61 21.61
C GLN A 113 4.61 -26.91 22.70
N THR A 114 5.84 -26.41 22.56
CA THR A 114 6.92 -26.62 23.54
C THR A 114 6.65 -25.86 24.85
N ILE A 115 6.09 -24.64 24.76
CA ILE A 115 5.65 -23.86 25.92
C ILE A 115 4.55 -24.60 26.69
N LYS A 116 3.54 -25.14 25.98
CA LYS A 116 2.48 -25.97 26.57
C LYS A 116 3.06 -27.25 27.21
N ALA A 117 3.98 -27.92 26.54
CA ALA A 117 4.64 -29.10 27.11
C ALA A 117 5.42 -28.77 28.39
N LYS A 118 6.08 -27.60 28.45
CA LYS A 118 6.78 -27.11 29.64
C LYS A 118 5.82 -26.80 30.79
N SER A 119 4.67 -26.18 30.51
CA SER A 119 3.66 -25.92 31.56
C SER A 119 3.09 -27.21 32.12
N ILE A 120 2.79 -28.19 31.27
CA ILE A 120 2.31 -29.52 31.69
C ILE A 120 3.39 -30.24 32.51
N ALA A 121 4.66 -30.22 32.08
CA ALA A 121 5.76 -30.85 32.81
C ALA A 121 5.94 -30.24 34.22
N LYS A 122 5.78 -28.92 34.35
CA LYS A 122 5.79 -28.23 35.66
C LYS A 122 4.61 -28.63 36.53
N GLN A 123 3.39 -28.68 35.98
CA GLN A 123 2.19 -29.10 36.71
C GLN A 123 2.29 -30.55 37.19
N ALA A 124 2.83 -31.44 36.35
CA ALA A 124 3.04 -32.85 36.66
C ALA A 124 4.27 -33.12 37.55
N LYS A 125 4.95 -32.08 38.06
CA LYS A 125 6.17 -32.18 38.90
C LYS A 125 7.24 -33.13 38.31
N LYS A 126 7.42 -33.09 37.00
CA LYS A 126 8.47 -33.88 36.32
C LYS A 126 9.87 -33.41 36.76
N PRO A 127 10.90 -34.26 36.68
CA PRO A 127 12.27 -33.90 37.05
C PRO A 127 12.77 -32.64 36.33
N ASP A 128 13.58 -31.84 37.04
CA ASP A 128 14.06 -30.54 36.55
C ASP A 128 14.85 -30.64 35.24
N ASP A 129 15.56 -31.74 34.99
CA ASP A 129 16.27 -31.99 33.72
C ASP A 129 15.31 -31.92 32.50
N VAL A 130 14.09 -32.44 32.63
CA VAL A 130 13.09 -32.38 31.56
C VAL A 130 12.64 -30.94 31.31
N VAL A 131 12.48 -30.15 32.38
CA VAL A 131 12.11 -28.73 32.29
C VAL A 131 13.25 -27.90 31.70
N HIS A 132 14.51 -28.21 32.03
CA HIS A 132 15.69 -27.57 31.44
C HIS A 132 15.83 -27.89 29.96
N LYS A 133 15.64 -29.14 29.54
CA LYS A 133 15.62 -29.54 28.11
C LYS A 133 14.56 -28.79 27.30
N LEU A 134 13.35 -28.67 27.83
CA LEU A 134 12.27 -27.90 27.20
C LEU A 134 12.61 -26.41 27.11
N THR A 135 13.24 -25.86 28.15
CA THR A 135 13.71 -24.46 28.15
C THR A 135 14.79 -24.22 27.10
N GLY A 136 15.79 -25.11 26.99
CA GLY A 136 16.81 -25.03 25.94
C GLY A 136 16.20 -25.16 24.53
N ARG A 137 15.16 -25.99 24.36
CA ARG A 137 14.42 -26.07 23.09
C ARG A 137 13.71 -24.76 22.74
N ILE A 138 13.06 -24.11 23.72
CA ILE A 138 12.40 -22.80 23.52
C ILE A 138 13.41 -21.77 23.02
N ILE A 139 14.56 -21.64 23.69
CA ILE A 139 15.62 -20.68 23.32
C ILE A 139 16.10 -20.93 21.88
N ARG A 140 16.29 -22.20 21.48
CA ARG A 140 16.68 -22.54 20.10
C ARG A 140 15.64 -22.10 19.07
N LEU A 141 14.35 -22.35 19.34
CA LEU A 141 13.26 -21.97 18.44
C LEU A 141 13.14 -20.44 18.32
N GLU A 142 13.30 -19.72 19.43
CA GLU A 142 13.31 -18.24 19.45
C GLU A 142 14.47 -17.67 18.62
N ASN A 143 15.68 -18.24 18.76
CA ASN A 143 16.83 -17.84 17.97
C ASN A 143 16.63 -18.11 16.47
N GLN A 144 15.98 -19.22 16.10
CA GLN A 144 15.65 -19.50 14.70
C GLN A 144 14.63 -18.50 14.13
N ILE A 145 13.60 -18.13 14.90
CA ILE A 145 12.64 -17.09 14.51
C ILE A 145 13.38 -15.76 14.30
N ARG A 146 14.25 -15.40 15.24
CA ARG A 146 15.05 -14.17 15.18
C ARG A 146 15.91 -14.12 13.92
N SER A 147 16.68 -15.18 13.65
CA SER A 147 17.53 -15.27 12.45
C SER A 147 16.72 -15.12 11.15
N ASN A 148 15.53 -15.73 11.06
CA ASN A 148 14.67 -15.55 9.89
C ASN A 148 14.12 -14.13 9.76
N ARG A 149 13.77 -13.47 10.87
CA ARG A 149 13.32 -12.06 10.86
C ARG A 149 14.48 -11.12 10.49
N GLU A 150 15.69 -11.39 10.96
CA GLU A 150 16.89 -10.67 10.58
C GLU A 150 17.18 -10.79 9.08
N LYS A 151 17.04 -11.98 8.49
CA LYS A 151 17.15 -12.17 7.03
C LYS A 151 16.12 -11.35 6.25
N ILE A 152 14.88 -11.22 6.77
CA ILE A 152 13.86 -10.38 6.14
C ILE A 152 14.27 -8.90 6.22
N LYS A 153 14.78 -8.48 7.38
CA LYS A 153 15.18 -7.10 7.65
C LYS A 153 16.45 -6.69 6.87
N SER A 154 17.43 -7.58 6.75
CA SER A 154 18.73 -7.32 6.13
C SER A 154 18.65 -6.91 4.67
N ARG A 155 17.52 -7.17 4.00
CA ARG A 155 17.30 -6.73 2.63
C ARG A 155 17.11 -5.21 2.52
N ASN A 156 16.73 -4.52 3.60
CA ASN A 156 16.56 -3.07 3.68
C ASN A 156 15.75 -2.44 2.53
N VAL A 157 14.81 -3.20 1.95
CA VAL A 157 13.88 -2.73 0.94
C VAL A 157 12.47 -2.92 1.44
N TYR A 158 11.63 -1.92 1.23
CA TYR A 158 10.22 -1.97 1.54
C TYR A 158 9.39 -1.38 0.39
N ALA A 159 8.30 -2.07 0.06
CA ALA A 159 7.37 -1.68 -0.97
C ALA A 159 5.95 -1.79 -0.43
N THR A 160 5.15 -0.75 -0.63
CA THR A 160 3.72 -0.72 -0.27
C THR A 160 2.88 -0.33 -1.47
N THR A 161 1.74 -1.00 -1.60
CA THR A 161 0.76 -0.83 -2.69
C THR A 161 -0.67 -0.66 -2.17
N LYS A 162 -0.86 -0.60 -0.85
CA LYS A 162 -2.20 -0.67 -0.23
C LYS A 162 -2.93 0.67 -0.16
N ASN A 163 -2.25 1.72 0.31
CA ASN A 163 -2.83 3.06 0.49
C ASN A 163 -2.00 4.12 -0.22
N ILE A 164 -0.67 4.01 -0.10
CA ILE A 164 0.30 4.86 -0.80
C ILE A 164 1.22 3.91 -1.55
N PHE A 165 1.41 4.17 -2.85
CA PHE A 165 2.46 3.52 -3.64
C PHE A 165 3.79 4.12 -3.22
N CYS A 166 4.61 3.32 -2.55
CA CYS A 166 5.91 3.78 -2.06
C CYS A 166 6.90 2.63 -2.11
N MET A 167 8.12 2.99 -2.50
CA MET A 167 9.33 2.19 -2.38
C MET A 167 10.26 2.93 -1.43
N SER A 168 10.84 2.23 -0.46
CA SER A 168 11.88 2.78 0.41
C SER A 168 13.06 1.83 0.47
N PHE A 169 14.24 2.44 0.49
CA PHE A 169 15.54 1.80 0.57
C PHE A 169 16.22 2.33 1.82
N ASP A 170 16.65 1.43 2.70
CA ASP A 170 17.28 1.77 3.97
C ASP A 170 18.73 1.25 4.01
N GLY A 171 19.52 1.76 4.96
CA GLY A 171 20.90 1.31 5.19
C GLY A 171 21.95 2.08 4.39
N GLU A 172 23.20 1.61 4.47
CA GLU A 172 24.37 2.28 3.90
C GLU A 172 24.33 2.36 2.37
N HIS A 173 23.81 1.32 1.71
CA HIS A 173 23.67 1.24 0.25
C HIS A 173 22.33 1.77 -0.29
N ALA A 174 21.59 2.57 0.49
CA ALA A 174 20.26 3.03 0.10
C ALA A 174 20.29 3.86 -1.19
N GLU A 175 21.32 4.70 -1.37
CA GLU A 175 21.49 5.54 -2.55
C GLU A 175 21.76 4.70 -3.80
N GLU A 176 22.72 3.76 -3.72
CA GLU A 176 23.04 2.84 -4.82
C GLU A 176 21.82 2.02 -5.24
N MET A 177 21.09 1.44 -4.28
CA MET A 177 19.86 0.69 -4.56
C MET A 177 18.77 1.56 -5.21
N THR A 178 18.71 2.83 -4.83
CA THR A 178 17.77 3.79 -5.45
C THR A 178 18.17 4.06 -6.89
N TRP A 179 19.45 4.28 -7.16
CA TRP A 179 19.96 4.47 -8.52
C TRP A 179 19.73 3.24 -9.39
N ASP A 180 20.04 2.05 -8.89
CA ASP A 180 19.78 0.78 -9.58
C ASP A 180 18.30 0.62 -9.90
N PHE A 181 17.42 0.95 -8.95
CA PHE A 181 15.98 0.91 -9.15
C PHE A 181 15.54 1.89 -10.25
N LEU A 182 16.05 3.12 -10.27
CA LEU A 182 15.69 4.12 -11.27
C LEU A 182 16.17 3.71 -12.66
N LEU A 183 17.41 3.25 -12.80
CA LEU A 183 17.98 2.77 -14.06
C LEU A 183 17.21 1.55 -14.58
N TRP A 184 16.98 0.55 -13.73
CA TRP A 184 16.19 -0.62 -14.09
C TRP A 184 14.74 -0.24 -14.47
N SER A 185 14.12 0.70 -13.76
CA SER A 185 12.75 1.14 -14.06
C SER A 185 12.68 1.85 -15.42
N ALA A 186 13.68 2.68 -15.73
CA ALA A 186 13.78 3.34 -17.03
C ALA A 186 14.02 2.32 -18.14
N GLY A 187 15.13 1.59 -18.07
CA GLY A 187 15.55 0.69 -19.15
C GLY A 187 14.65 -0.54 -19.29
N ALA A 188 14.37 -1.27 -18.20
CA ALA A 188 13.67 -2.55 -18.28
C ALA A 188 12.15 -2.43 -18.36
N ARG A 189 11.56 -1.29 -17.96
CA ARG A 189 10.10 -1.08 -17.91
C ARG A 189 9.61 0.10 -18.74
N GLY A 190 10.52 0.88 -19.34
CA GLY A 190 10.18 1.99 -20.21
C GLY A 190 9.67 3.22 -19.47
N TRP A 191 10.07 3.41 -18.20
CA TRP A 191 9.77 4.65 -17.49
C TRP A 191 10.53 5.81 -18.13
N SER A 192 9.87 6.95 -18.38
CA SER A 192 10.46 8.00 -19.22
C SER A 192 11.62 8.75 -18.56
N ILE A 193 11.68 8.74 -17.21
CA ILE A 193 12.67 9.41 -16.35
C ILE A 193 12.93 10.87 -16.74
N GLU A 194 11.87 11.63 -17.00
CA GLU A 194 12.00 13.04 -17.39
C GLU A 194 12.28 13.96 -16.20
N SER A 195 13.33 14.78 -16.33
CA SER A 195 13.64 15.85 -15.37
C SER A 195 12.90 17.14 -15.73
N ARG A 196 12.26 17.75 -14.73
CA ARG A 196 11.66 19.09 -14.84
C ARG A 196 12.61 20.22 -14.43
N SER A 197 13.89 19.92 -14.24
CA SER A 197 14.89 20.94 -13.88
C SER A 197 15.06 21.94 -15.02
N GLU A 198 15.23 23.22 -14.67
CA GLU A 198 15.61 24.28 -15.61
C GLU A 198 17.11 24.22 -15.96
N ASP A 199 17.89 23.44 -15.21
CA ASP A 199 19.32 23.23 -15.46
C ASP A 199 19.53 22.25 -16.62
N GLU A 200 20.02 22.78 -17.73
CA GLU A 200 20.32 22.03 -18.95
C GLU A 200 21.40 20.96 -18.73
N THR A 201 22.40 21.23 -17.89
CA THR A 201 23.48 20.27 -17.62
C THR A 201 22.92 19.03 -16.92
N TYR A 202 22.09 19.25 -15.90
CA TYR A 202 21.41 18.17 -15.18
C TYR A 202 20.48 17.36 -16.10
N ARG A 203 19.75 18.03 -17.00
CA ARG A 203 18.91 17.35 -18.00
C ARG A 203 19.71 16.43 -18.91
N GLN A 204 20.89 16.88 -19.36
CA GLN A 204 21.78 16.07 -20.19
C GLN A 204 22.30 14.84 -19.44
N THR A 205 22.68 14.99 -18.17
CA THR A 205 23.08 13.86 -17.32
C THR A 205 21.96 12.83 -17.16
N VAL A 206 20.72 13.26 -16.92
CA VAL A 206 19.57 12.35 -16.83
C VAL A 206 19.30 11.64 -18.16
N ALA A 207 19.43 12.35 -19.28
CA ALA A 207 19.27 11.76 -20.62
C ALA A 207 20.38 10.75 -20.95
N GLU A 208 21.62 10.99 -20.50
CA GLU A 208 22.71 10.02 -20.61
C GLU A 208 22.46 8.78 -19.76
N ALA A 209 22.09 8.93 -18.49
CA ALA A 209 21.74 7.82 -17.62
C ALA A 209 20.62 6.95 -18.22
N LYS A 210 19.61 7.57 -18.82
CA LYS A 210 18.55 6.87 -19.54
C LYS A 210 19.08 6.06 -20.73
N ARG A 211 19.92 6.65 -21.58
CA ARG A 211 20.52 5.93 -22.72
C ARG A 211 21.33 4.72 -22.27
N THR A 212 22.10 4.87 -21.19
CA THR A 212 22.85 3.75 -20.59
C THR A 212 21.90 2.66 -20.11
N ALA A 213 20.83 3.01 -19.40
CA ALA A 213 19.82 2.06 -18.95
C ALA A 213 19.12 1.34 -20.12
N ASP A 214 18.78 2.06 -21.19
CA ASP A 214 18.14 1.48 -22.38
C ASP A 214 19.03 0.42 -23.04
N VAL A 215 20.34 0.66 -23.09
CA VAL A 215 21.32 -0.30 -23.63
C VAL A 215 21.48 -1.50 -22.69
N GLU A 216 21.69 -1.25 -21.40
CA GLU A 216 21.93 -2.30 -20.40
C GLU A 216 20.72 -3.25 -20.27
N TYR A 217 19.51 -2.70 -20.29
CA TYR A 217 18.28 -3.45 -20.06
C TYR A 217 17.48 -3.76 -21.34
N ALA A 218 18.07 -3.60 -22.53
CA ALA A 218 17.41 -3.80 -23.82
C ALA A 218 16.69 -5.16 -23.92
N ASP A 219 17.36 -6.25 -23.57
CA ASP A 219 16.80 -7.61 -23.57
C ASP A 219 15.65 -7.76 -22.56
N SER A 220 15.82 -7.17 -21.38
CA SER A 220 14.80 -7.20 -20.33
C SER A 220 13.54 -6.46 -20.77
N TYR A 221 13.71 -5.33 -21.45
CA TYR A 221 12.63 -4.53 -22.01
C TYR A 221 11.92 -5.25 -23.15
N TYR A 222 12.67 -5.90 -24.04
CA TYR A 222 12.11 -6.69 -25.12
C TYR A 222 11.22 -7.83 -24.59
N ARG A 223 11.74 -8.62 -23.63
CA ARG A 223 10.95 -9.67 -22.96
C ARG A 223 9.73 -9.13 -22.23
N PHE A 224 9.84 -7.95 -21.62
CA PHE A 224 8.69 -7.29 -20.99
C PHE A 224 7.60 -6.95 -22.01
N LYS A 225 7.98 -6.37 -23.16
CA LYS A 225 7.04 -6.07 -24.25
C LYS A 225 6.39 -7.32 -24.83
N GLU A 226 7.16 -8.37 -25.08
CA GLU A 226 6.62 -9.66 -25.57
C GLU A 226 5.61 -10.25 -24.59
N LYS A 227 5.93 -10.30 -23.29
CA LYS A 227 5.00 -10.79 -22.27
C LYS A 227 3.73 -9.96 -22.23
N ARG A 228 3.85 -8.63 -22.32
CA ARG A 228 2.69 -7.75 -22.35
C ARG A 228 1.83 -8.01 -23.60
N ALA A 229 2.44 -8.14 -24.77
CA ALA A 229 1.73 -8.44 -26.02
C ALA A 229 1.03 -9.81 -25.94
N TYR A 230 1.71 -10.83 -25.40
CA TYR A 230 1.13 -12.15 -25.16
C TYR A 230 -0.06 -12.10 -24.19
N TRP A 231 0.07 -11.43 -23.04
CA TRP A 231 -1.06 -11.31 -22.11
C TRP A 231 -2.20 -10.50 -22.70
N GLN A 232 -1.90 -9.48 -23.50
CA GLN A 232 -2.93 -8.76 -24.24
C GLN A 232 -3.63 -9.69 -25.23
N SER A 233 -2.93 -10.53 -26.00
CA SER A 233 -3.58 -11.47 -26.91
C SER A 233 -4.44 -12.49 -26.16
N VAL A 234 -3.97 -13.03 -25.03
CA VAL A 234 -4.75 -13.96 -24.19
C VAL A 234 -6.01 -13.30 -23.65
N LEU A 235 -5.94 -12.04 -23.21
CA LEU A 235 -7.10 -11.31 -22.68
C LEU A 235 -8.14 -10.93 -23.75
N HIS A 236 -7.72 -10.81 -25.02
CA HIS A 236 -8.61 -10.51 -26.15
C HIS A 236 -9.04 -11.79 -26.91
N ASP A 237 -8.60 -12.96 -26.46
CA ASP A 237 -9.03 -14.23 -27.02
C ASP A 237 -10.50 -14.47 -26.66
N GLU A 238 -11.35 -14.54 -27.69
CA GLU A 238 -12.80 -14.72 -27.54
C GLU A 238 -13.14 -16.01 -26.77
N GLN A 239 -12.25 -17.02 -26.78
CA GLN A 239 -12.42 -18.26 -26.03
C GLN A 239 -12.50 -18.05 -24.50
N PHE A 240 -11.90 -16.98 -23.98
CA PHE A 240 -12.01 -16.57 -22.57
C PHE A 240 -13.09 -15.50 -22.32
N SER A 241 -13.57 -14.84 -23.37
CA SER A 241 -14.60 -13.79 -23.30
C SER A 241 -16.02 -14.33 -23.08
N HIS A 242 -16.22 -15.61 -23.33
CA HIS A 242 -17.44 -16.28 -22.94
C HIS A 242 -17.28 -16.75 -21.50
N GLU A 243 -17.85 -15.96 -20.58
CA GLU A 243 -18.40 -16.50 -19.34
C GLU A 243 -19.32 -17.68 -19.71
N LYS A 244 -18.73 -18.86 -19.93
CA LYS A 244 -19.45 -20.08 -19.59
C LYS A 244 -19.80 -19.88 -18.14
N GLN A 245 -21.08 -19.88 -17.84
CA GLN A 245 -21.59 -19.90 -16.47
C GLN A 245 -20.88 -21.06 -15.78
N VAL A 246 -19.81 -20.75 -15.04
CA VAL A 246 -19.00 -21.79 -14.41
C VAL A 246 -19.84 -22.26 -13.24
N ASP A 247 -20.47 -23.42 -13.40
CA ASP A 247 -21.10 -24.12 -12.30
C ASP A 247 -19.98 -24.59 -11.36
N HIS A 248 -19.66 -23.73 -10.40
CA HIS A 248 -18.62 -23.96 -9.41
C HIS A 248 -18.87 -25.24 -8.61
N GLU A 249 -20.12 -25.68 -8.47
CA GLU A 249 -20.49 -26.90 -7.77
C GLU A 249 -20.12 -28.13 -8.62
N ALA A 250 -20.35 -28.07 -9.93
CA ALA A 250 -19.93 -29.10 -10.86
C ALA A 250 -18.38 -29.20 -10.99
N GLU A 251 -17.66 -28.07 -11.02
CA GLU A 251 -16.19 -28.07 -11.07
C GLU A 251 -15.55 -28.58 -9.77
N LEU A 252 -16.11 -28.20 -8.61
CA LEU A 252 -15.67 -28.69 -7.32
C LEU A 252 -15.89 -30.21 -7.23
N SER A 253 -17.05 -30.69 -7.67
CA SER A 253 -17.38 -32.11 -7.71
C SER A 253 -16.41 -32.89 -8.61
N ARG A 254 -16.09 -32.36 -9.82
CA ARG A 254 -15.08 -32.98 -10.71
C ARG A 254 -13.69 -33.02 -10.07
N SER A 255 -13.29 -31.94 -9.40
CA SER A 255 -12.00 -31.86 -8.75
C SER A 255 -11.88 -32.84 -7.58
N MET A 256 -12.93 -32.98 -6.77
CA MET A 256 -12.99 -33.98 -5.69
C MET A 256 -12.95 -35.41 -6.23
N LEU A 257 -13.66 -35.67 -7.33
CA LEU A 257 -13.69 -37.00 -7.98
C LEU A 257 -12.32 -37.38 -8.55
N MET A 258 -11.60 -36.44 -9.15
CA MET A 258 -10.21 -36.59 -9.58
C MET A 258 -9.26 -36.90 -8.42
N VAL A 259 -9.42 -36.21 -7.28
CA VAL A 259 -8.62 -36.48 -6.07
C VAL A 259 -8.91 -37.87 -5.52
N GLU A 260 -10.18 -38.27 -5.43
CA GLU A 260 -10.55 -39.62 -5.01
C GLU A 260 -10.03 -40.71 -5.95
N GLN A 261 -10.07 -40.49 -7.26
CA GLN A 261 -9.50 -41.42 -8.24
C GLN A 261 -7.99 -41.55 -8.07
N TYR A 262 -7.29 -40.43 -7.85
CA TYR A 262 -5.85 -40.43 -7.57
C TYR A 262 -5.52 -41.16 -6.26
N GLU A 263 -6.27 -40.93 -5.19
CA GLU A 263 -6.08 -41.62 -3.91
C GLU A 263 -6.37 -43.13 -4.03
N ARG A 264 -7.39 -43.52 -4.78
CA ARG A 264 -7.69 -44.93 -5.06
C ARG A 264 -6.61 -45.59 -5.90
N TYR A 265 -6.12 -44.92 -6.94
CA TYR A 265 -4.97 -45.40 -7.72
C TYR A 265 -3.74 -45.62 -6.85
N PHE A 266 -3.41 -44.65 -5.98
CA PHE A 266 -2.23 -44.75 -5.12
C PHE A 266 -2.36 -45.88 -4.08
N ASN A 267 -3.57 -46.15 -3.60
CA ASN A 267 -3.82 -47.20 -2.61
C ASN A 267 -3.96 -48.61 -3.22
N THR A 268 -4.37 -48.73 -4.48
CA THR A 268 -4.65 -50.04 -5.13
C THR A 268 -3.64 -50.43 -6.20
N GLY A 269 -2.91 -49.46 -6.77
CA GLY A 269 -1.94 -49.68 -7.83
C GLY A 269 -2.54 -50.07 -9.19
N ASP A 270 -3.87 -49.95 -9.36
CA ASP A 270 -4.58 -50.39 -10.56
C ASP A 270 -4.50 -49.33 -11.69
N PRO A 271 -3.76 -49.59 -12.80
CA PRO A 271 -3.53 -48.62 -13.87
C PRO A 271 -4.79 -48.23 -14.66
N TYR A 272 -5.92 -48.93 -14.49
CA TYR A 272 -7.16 -48.62 -15.21
C TYR A 272 -8.04 -47.56 -14.53
N LEU A 273 -7.62 -46.99 -13.39
CA LEU A 273 -8.37 -45.97 -12.65
C LEU A 273 -8.10 -44.51 -13.10
N LEU A 274 -7.23 -44.30 -14.09
CA LEU A 274 -6.84 -42.98 -14.61
C LEU A 274 -7.30 -42.75 -16.07
N ILE A 275 -8.55 -43.12 -16.40
CA ILE A 275 -9.19 -42.80 -17.70
C ILE A 275 -10.23 -41.69 -17.50
#